data_AF-A0A0G0SYK6-F1
#
_entry.id   AF-A0A0G0SYK6-F1
#
_cell.length_a   1.000
_cell.length_b   1.000
_cell.length_c   1.000
_cell.angle_alpha   90.00
_cell.angle_beta   90.00
_cell.angle_gamma   90.00
#
_symmetry.space_group_name_H-M   'P 1'
#
loop_
_entity.id
_entity.type
_entity.pdbx_description
1 polymer ?
#
loop_
_entity_poly.entity_id
_entity_poly.type
_entity_poly.pdbx_seq_one_letter_code
_entity_poly.pdbx_strand_id
1 'polypeptide(L)'
;MNNLRKLQKGHACRQAGFTLVELLIVIGLLGAIALIVIAAINPIEQANRARDTRFKADGAQLISAADRFFAARSEFTWVTVSKAAGGGLTNDDPYGFVTAGDQGIGICGATCATDGYLITTDELKPEFRNRDFIEATVVDKQLMIGKSQGTSESVYACFIPASKATRDKAVADENVYTISAADGTRTSTTICDAAAANWVSSACYICIPE
;
A
#
# COMPACT_ATOMS: atom_id res chain seq x y z
N MET A 1 -62.23 -48.87 -37.68
CA MET A 1 -61.66 -47.52 -37.48
C MET A 1 -60.38 -47.66 -36.69
N ASN A 2 -59.30 -47.13 -37.25
CA ASN A 2 -57.93 -47.09 -36.72
C ASN A 2 -57.87 -46.65 -35.26
N ASN A 3 -56.87 -47.14 -34.53
CA ASN A 3 -56.10 -46.26 -33.65
C ASN A 3 -54.64 -46.69 -33.59
N LEU A 4 -53.79 -45.83 -34.19
CA LEU A 4 -52.34 -45.94 -34.26
C LEU A 4 -51.72 -45.83 -32.87
N ARG A 5 -50.98 -46.86 -32.45
CA ARG A 5 -49.93 -46.71 -31.44
C ARG A 5 -48.65 -46.23 -32.13
N LYS A 6 -48.40 -44.91 -32.16
CA LYS A 6 -47.06 -44.38 -32.44
C LYS A 6 -46.20 -44.55 -31.19
N LEU A 7 -45.30 -45.55 -31.22
CA LEU A 7 -44.20 -45.64 -30.25
C LEU A 7 -43.30 -44.40 -30.40
N GLN A 8 -43.22 -43.59 -29.35
CA GLN A 8 -42.14 -42.62 -29.17
C GLN A 8 -40.83 -43.41 -28.97
N LYS A 9 -39.97 -43.42 -29.99
CA LYS A 9 -38.57 -43.83 -29.86
C LYS A 9 -37.84 -42.76 -29.04
N GLY A 10 -37.57 -43.03 -27.78
CA GLY A 10 -36.63 -42.25 -26.98
C GLY A 10 -35.23 -42.36 -27.59
N HIS A 11 -34.64 -41.22 -27.93
CA HIS A 11 -33.22 -41.16 -28.32
C HIS A 11 -32.38 -41.49 -27.09
N ALA A 12 -31.87 -42.71 -27.02
CA ALA A 12 -30.82 -43.09 -26.09
C ALA A 12 -29.55 -42.31 -26.48
N CYS A 13 -29.28 -41.22 -25.76
CA CYS A 13 -28.00 -40.54 -25.82
C CYS A 13 -26.95 -41.50 -25.28
N ARG A 14 -26.16 -42.11 -26.18
CA ARG A 14 -24.99 -42.90 -25.81
C ARG A 14 -24.02 -41.98 -25.08
N GLN A 15 -23.92 -42.13 -23.76
CA GLN A 15 -22.84 -41.52 -23.01
C GLN A 15 -21.54 -42.24 -23.37
N ALA A 16 -20.79 -41.68 -24.32
CA ALA A 16 -19.43 -42.09 -24.59
C ALA A 16 -18.58 -41.67 -23.39
N GLY A 17 -18.11 -42.65 -22.62
CA GLY A 17 -17.16 -42.40 -21.53
C GLY A 17 -15.80 -42.01 -22.10
N PHE A 18 -15.14 -41.04 -21.46
CA PHE A 18 -13.76 -40.67 -21.76
C PHE A 18 -12.85 -41.89 -21.57
N THR A 19 -11.88 -42.05 -22.48
CA THR A 19 -10.88 -43.11 -22.34
C THR A 19 -9.90 -42.75 -21.22
N LEU A 20 -9.36 -43.76 -20.52
CA LEU A 20 -8.35 -43.55 -19.47
C LEU A 20 -7.13 -42.81 -20.03
N VAL A 21 -6.77 -43.10 -21.28
CA VAL A 21 -5.65 -42.47 -21.99
C VAL A 21 -5.92 -40.99 -22.29
N GLU A 22 -7.13 -40.60 -22.70
CA GLU A 22 -7.47 -39.19 -22.89
C GLU A 22 -7.29 -38.39 -21.61
N LEU A 23 -7.77 -38.91 -20.48
CA LEU A 23 -7.65 -38.20 -19.21
C LEU A 23 -6.19 -38.10 -18.76
N LEU A 24 -5.38 -39.13 -18.99
CA LEU A 24 -3.96 -39.14 -18.64
C LEU A 24 -3.15 -38.11 -19.45
N ILE A 25 -3.41 -37.99 -20.75
CA ILE A 25 -2.74 -36.99 -21.59
C ILE A 25 -3.17 -35.58 -21.17
N VAL A 26 -4.44 -35.37 -20.85
CA VAL A 26 -4.95 -34.05 -20.44
C VAL A 26 -4.30 -33.59 -19.14
N ILE A 27 -4.24 -34.44 -18.11
CA ILE A 27 -3.58 -34.06 -16.85
C ILE A 27 -2.07 -33.85 -17.04
N GLY A 28 -1.43 -34.62 -17.93
CA GLY A 28 -0.03 -34.43 -18.29
C GLY A 28 0.20 -33.08 -18.99
N LEU A 29 -0.66 -32.72 -19.93
CA LEU A 29 -0.59 -31.45 -20.66
C LEU A 29 -0.88 -30.26 -19.74
N LEU A 30 -1.92 -30.35 -18.91
CA LEU A 30 -2.26 -29.30 -17.93
C LEU A 30 -1.13 -29.11 -16.92
N GLY A 31 -0.50 -30.20 -16.46
CA GLY A 31 0.68 -30.13 -15.59
C GLY A 31 1.86 -29.44 -16.25
N ALA A 32 2.17 -29.79 -17.51
CA ALA A 32 3.27 -29.17 -18.26
C ALA A 32 3.04 -27.67 -18.50
N ILE A 33 1.84 -27.26 -18.90
CA ILE A 33 1.50 -25.84 -19.12
C ILE A 33 1.59 -25.05 -17.81
N ALA A 34 1.08 -25.60 -16.70
CA ALA A 34 1.13 -24.94 -15.39
C ALA A 34 2.56 -24.65 -14.95
N LEU A 35 3.49 -25.59 -15.14
CA LEU A 35 4.91 -25.41 -14.82
C LEU A 35 5.55 -24.29 -15.64
N ILE A 36 5.26 -24.22 -16.95
CA ILE A 36 5.77 -23.16 -17.84
C ILE A 36 5.26 -21.79 -17.38
N VAL A 37 3.97 -21.67 -17.06
CA VAL A 37 3.37 -20.40 -16.63
C VAL A 37 3.95 -19.92 -15.30
N ILE A 38 4.13 -20.82 -14.32
CA ILE A 38 4.72 -20.46 -13.03
C ILE A 38 6.18 -20.02 -13.21
N ALA A 39 6.94 -20.68 -14.09
CA ALA A 39 8.32 -20.28 -14.40
C ALA A 39 8.41 -18.90 -15.10
N ALA A 40 7.37 -18.48 -15.81
CA ALA A 40 7.31 -17.18 -16.48
C ALA A 40 6.92 -16.03 -15.53
N ILE A 41 6.30 -16.33 -14.39
CA ILE A 41 5.91 -15.33 -13.39
C ILE A 41 7.03 -15.17 -12.36
N ASN A 42 7.39 -13.92 -12.05
CA ASN A 42 8.18 -13.62 -10.85
C ASN A 42 7.23 -13.37 -9.67
N PRO A 43 6.92 -14.39 -8.83
CA PRO A 43 5.95 -14.25 -7.74
C PRO A 43 6.39 -13.21 -6.71
N ILE A 44 7.70 -13.03 -6.52
CA ILE A 44 8.28 -12.06 -5.58
C ILE A 44 7.95 -10.64 -6.06
N GLU A 45 8.13 -10.37 -7.36
CA GLU A 45 7.82 -9.05 -7.91
C GLU A 45 6.32 -8.72 -7.85
N GLN A 46 5.45 -9.72 -8.04
CA GLN A 46 4.00 -9.52 -7.88
C GLN A 46 3.62 -9.21 -6.43
N ALA A 47 4.19 -9.92 -5.46
CA ALA A 47 3.97 -9.64 -4.04
C ALA A 47 4.47 -8.24 -3.66
N ASN A 48 5.63 -7.84 -4.17
CA ASN A 48 6.19 -6.50 -3.97
C ASN A 48 5.30 -5.40 -4.57
N ARG A 49 4.75 -5.61 -5.78
CA ARG A 49 3.83 -4.67 -6.40
C ARG A 49 2.52 -4.55 -5.62
N ALA A 50 2.00 -5.67 -5.10
CA ALA A 50 0.82 -5.67 -4.26
C ALA A 50 1.07 -4.90 -2.95
N ARG A 51 2.26 -5.08 -2.34
CA ARG A 51 2.70 -4.32 -1.17
C ARG A 51 2.74 -2.83 -1.47
N ASP A 52 3.41 -2.41 -2.54
CA ASP A 52 3.53 -0.99 -2.89
C ASP A 52 2.15 -0.36 -3.13
N THR A 53 1.26 -1.08 -3.82
CA THR A 53 -0.13 -0.65 -4.02
C THR A 53 -0.86 -0.45 -2.70
N ARG A 54 -0.64 -1.35 -1.74
CA ARG A 54 -1.22 -1.25 -0.40
C ARG A 54 -0.66 -0.05 0.36
N PHE A 55 0.66 0.18 0.31
CA PHE A 55 1.29 1.36 0.92
C PHE A 55 0.72 2.66 0.33
N LYS A 56 0.50 2.71 -0.99
CA LYS A 56 -0.15 3.86 -1.63
C LYS A 56 -1.56 4.09 -1.10
N ALA A 57 -2.38 3.04 -1.02
CA ALA A 57 -3.74 3.12 -0.53
C ALA A 57 -3.80 3.51 0.95
N ASP A 58 -3.01 2.86 1.80
CA ASP A 58 -2.95 3.13 3.24
C ASP A 58 -2.46 4.57 3.51
N GLY A 59 -1.45 5.06 2.78
CA GLY A 59 -0.98 6.44 2.86
C GLY A 59 -2.05 7.47 2.46
N ALA A 60 -2.79 7.22 1.38
CA ALA A 60 -3.89 8.09 0.97
C ALA A 60 -5.04 8.12 1.98
N GLN A 61 -5.36 6.97 2.61
CA GLN A 61 -6.35 6.91 3.68
C GLN A 61 -5.90 7.69 4.93
N LEU A 62 -4.61 7.60 5.27
CA LEU A 62 -4.05 8.30 6.42
C LEU A 62 -4.04 9.81 6.22
N ILE A 63 -3.65 10.30 5.04
CA ILE A 63 -3.74 11.73 4.68
C ILE A 63 -5.20 12.18 4.76
N SER A 64 -6.13 11.41 4.18
CA SER A 64 -7.56 11.74 4.24
C SER A 64 -8.09 11.80 5.68
N ALA A 65 -7.61 10.94 6.58
CA ALA A 65 -7.99 10.96 7.99
C ALA A 65 -7.39 12.18 8.71
N ALA A 66 -6.15 12.55 8.40
CA ALA A 66 -5.52 13.76 8.92
C ALA A 66 -6.28 15.03 8.47
N ASP A 67 -6.71 15.09 7.21
CA ASP A 67 -7.50 16.20 6.68
C ASP A 67 -8.87 16.33 7.35
N ARG A 68 -9.56 15.20 7.61
CA ARG A 68 -10.83 15.21 8.35
C ARG A 68 -10.65 15.65 9.79
N PHE A 69 -9.60 15.17 10.46
CA PHE A 69 -9.25 15.61 11.80
C PHE A 69 -9.00 17.12 11.84
N PHE A 70 -8.22 17.64 10.87
CA PHE A 70 -7.98 19.06 10.73
C PHE A 70 -9.28 19.85 10.50
N ALA A 71 -10.15 19.36 9.62
CA ALA A 71 -11.45 19.99 9.37
C ALA A 71 -12.34 20.03 10.63
N ALA A 72 -12.26 19.01 11.48
CA ALA A 72 -13.03 18.94 12.73
C ALA A 72 -12.44 19.79 13.87
N ARG A 73 -11.12 19.93 13.94
CA ARG A 73 -10.42 20.53 15.11
C ARG A 73 -9.66 21.81 14.82
N SER A 74 -9.55 22.20 13.55
CA SER A 74 -8.72 23.32 13.08
C SER A 74 -7.24 23.17 13.43
N GLU A 75 -6.78 21.94 13.69
CA GLU A 75 -5.38 21.63 13.96
C GLU A 75 -5.04 20.20 13.58
N PHE A 76 -3.77 19.94 13.26
CA PHE A 76 -3.27 18.60 13.02
C PHE A 76 -3.06 17.82 14.32
N THR A 77 -3.02 16.49 14.23
CA THR A 77 -2.82 15.60 15.37
C THR A 77 -1.53 15.90 16.13
N TRP A 78 -0.43 16.19 15.43
CA TRP A 78 0.85 16.55 16.07
C TRP A 78 0.78 17.88 16.83
N VAL A 79 -0.09 18.81 16.40
CA VAL A 79 -0.34 20.05 17.15
C VAL A 79 -1.04 19.73 18.47
N THR A 80 -2.11 18.92 18.44
CA THR A 80 -2.81 18.46 19.65
C THR A 80 -1.86 17.73 20.60
N VAL A 81 -1.06 16.79 20.08
CA VAL A 81 -0.07 16.03 20.86
C VAL A 81 0.98 16.96 21.47
N SER A 82 1.52 17.89 20.69
CA SER A 82 2.53 18.83 21.19
C SER A 82 2.00 19.71 22.32
N LYS A 83 0.77 20.23 22.20
CA LYS A 83 0.12 21.04 23.24
C LYS A 83 -0.11 20.24 24.51
N ALA A 84 -0.55 18.99 24.40
CA ALA A 84 -0.71 18.09 25.54
C ALA A 84 0.61 17.81 26.28
N ALA A 85 1.73 17.83 25.54
CA ALA A 85 3.08 17.68 26.10
C ALA A 85 3.72 19.00 26.59
N GLY A 86 2.99 20.12 26.58
CA GLY A 86 3.50 21.44 26.97
C GLY A 86 4.36 22.12 25.89
N GLY A 87 4.36 21.60 24.67
CA GLY A 87 4.94 22.24 23.49
C GLY A 87 4.04 23.32 22.90
N GLY A 88 4.47 23.88 21.76
CA GLY A 88 3.81 25.02 21.12
C GLY A 88 3.82 24.97 19.59
N LEU A 89 3.73 23.78 18.99
CA LEU A 89 3.61 23.69 17.54
C LEU A 89 2.28 24.31 17.08
N THR A 90 2.32 24.90 15.90
CA THR A 90 1.20 25.45 15.16
C THR A 90 1.02 24.69 13.85
N ASN A 91 -0.07 24.93 13.14
CA ASN A 91 -0.33 24.26 11.86
C ASN A 91 0.67 24.67 10.75
N ASP A 92 1.27 25.84 10.90
CA ASP A 92 2.19 26.43 9.92
C ASP A 92 3.63 25.95 10.14
N ASP A 93 3.92 25.44 11.33
CA ASP A 93 5.21 24.85 11.64
C ASP A 93 5.47 23.60 10.80
N PRO A 94 6.72 23.36 10.41
CA PRO A 94 7.09 22.13 9.75
C PRO A 94 6.89 20.93 10.67
N TYR A 95 6.47 19.82 10.09
CA TYR A 95 6.46 18.52 10.73
C TYR A 95 7.40 17.59 9.96
N GLY A 96 8.57 17.33 10.55
CA GLY A 96 9.57 16.43 10.02
C GLY A 96 9.00 15.07 9.65
N PHE A 97 9.52 14.44 8.61
CA PHE A 97 9.09 13.09 8.24
C PHE A 97 9.39 12.10 9.36
N VAL A 98 8.33 11.54 9.94
CA VAL A 98 8.38 10.50 10.98
C VAL A 98 7.63 9.26 10.52
N THR A 99 7.84 8.12 11.19
CA THR A 99 7.10 6.89 10.90
C THR A 99 5.62 7.06 11.24
N ALA A 100 4.72 6.42 10.50
CA ALA A 100 3.27 6.46 10.73
C ALA A 100 2.84 5.97 12.13
N GLY A 101 3.68 5.18 12.82
CA GLY A 101 3.47 4.76 14.21
C GLY A 101 3.78 5.83 15.26
N ASP A 102 4.34 6.98 14.87
CA ASP A 102 4.61 8.08 15.79
C ASP A 102 3.31 8.68 16.35
N GLN A 103 3.31 9.07 17.63
CA GLN A 103 2.12 9.58 18.30
C GLN A 103 1.58 10.84 17.63
N GLY A 104 2.46 11.70 17.09
CA GLY A 104 2.07 12.92 16.40
C GLY A 104 1.27 12.66 15.12
N ILE A 105 1.36 11.47 14.52
CA ILE A 105 0.51 11.10 13.38
C ILE A 105 -0.90 10.77 13.84
N GLY A 106 -1.05 10.19 15.03
CA GLY A 106 -2.34 9.92 15.65
C GLY A 106 -2.92 8.54 15.37
N ILE A 107 -2.16 7.60 14.81
CA ILE A 107 -2.56 6.17 14.77
C ILE A 107 -2.38 5.52 16.14
N CYS A 108 -1.26 5.83 16.79
CA CYS A 108 -0.82 5.24 18.06
C CYS A 108 -0.70 6.31 19.15
N GLY A 109 -0.80 5.90 20.42
CA GLY A 109 -0.25 6.66 21.55
C GLY A 109 1.28 6.56 21.63
N ALA A 110 1.89 7.15 22.67
CA ALA A 110 3.35 7.26 22.84
C ALA A 110 4.14 5.95 22.67
N THR A 111 3.58 4.82 23.10
CA THR A 111 4.20 3.48 23.02
C THR A 111 3.48 2.56 22.04
N CYS A 112 2.53 3.08 21.27
CA CYS A 112 1.54 2.33 20.49
C CYS A 112 0.77 1.22 21.26
N ALA A 113 0.78 1.25 22.60
CA ALA A 113 -0.05 0.37 23.42
C ALA A 113 -1.53 0.82 23.47
N THR A 114 -1.81 2.07 23.07
CA THR A 114 -3.13 2.67 23.04
C THR A 114 -3.41 3.32 21.70
N ASP A 115 -4.69 3.50 21.41
CA ASP A 115 -5.22 4.24 20.27
C ASP A 115 -4.72 5.69 20.27
N GLY A 116 -4.28 6.16 19.12
CA GLY A 116 -3.98 7.58 18.90
C GLY A 116 -5.21 8.39 18.52
N TYR A 117 -5.03 9.70 18.37
CA TYR A 117 -6.13 10.62 18.14
C TYR A 117 -7.01 10.27 16.95
N LEU A 118 -6.45 9.90 15.79
CA LEU A 118 -7.23 9.58 14.59
C LEU A 118 -8.19 8.40 14.80
N ILE A 119 -7.81 7.42 15.63
CA ILE A 119 -8.66 6.27 15.92
C ILE A 119 -9.69 6.63 17.00
N THR A 120 -9.27 7.30 18.07
CA THR A 120 -10.18 7.69 19.16
C THR A 120 -11.24 8.72 18.76
N THR A 121 -11.04 9.43 17.65
CA THR A 121 -12.00 10.40 17.10
C THR A 121 -12.74 9.86 15.88
N ASP A 122 -12.68 8.55 15.62
CA ASP A 122 -13.37 7.88 14.50
C ASP A 122 -12.99 8.38 13.09
N GLU A 123 -11.83 9.00 12.94
CA GLU A 123 -11.34 9.49 11.63
C GLU A 123 -10.62 8.40 10.83
N LEU A 124 -10.00 7.46 11.55
CA LEU A 124 -9.29 6.31 11.01
C LEU A 124 -9.76 5.03 11.70
N LYS A 125 -9.91 3.96 10.91
CA LYS A 125 -10.36 2.69 11.48
C LYS A 125 -9.30 2.06 12.39
N PRO A 126 -9.68 1.37 13.47
CA PRO A 126 -8.74 0.75 14.41
C PRO A 126 -7.76 -0.26 13.79
N GLU A 127 -8.12 -0.91 12.67
CA GLU A 127 -7.26 -1.91 12.02
C GLU A 127 -5.95 -1.33 11.50
N PHE A 128 -5.85 0.00 11.33
CA PHE A 128 -4.61 0.66 10.93
C PHE A 128 -3.46 0.46 11.93
N ARG A 129 -3.76 0.22 13.22
CA ARG A 129 -2.72 -0.10 14.21
C ARG A 129 -2.01 -1.41 13.92
N ASN A 130 -2.73 -2.37 13.34
CA ASN A 130 -2.21 -3.71 13.06
C ASN A 130 -1.50 -3.79 11.69
N ARG A 131 -1.25 -2.65 11.04
CA ARG A 131 -0.53 -2.62 9.77
C ARG A 131 0.95 -2.84 10.01
N ASP A 132 1.58 -3.57 9.09
CA ASP A 132 3.00 -3.94 9.16
C ASP A 132 3.96 -2.74 9.20
N PHE A 133 3.58 -1.61 8.59
CA PHE A 133 4.39 -0.39 8.60
C PHE A 133 4.39 0.35 9.95
N ILE A 134 3.51 0.01 10.89
CA ILE A 134 3.43 0.63 12.22
C ILE A 134 4.57 0.14 13.11
N GLU A 135 4.82 -1.17 13.13
CA GLU A 135 5.84 -1.80 13.96
C GLU A 135 7.16 -2.04 13.20
N ALA A 136 7.23 -1.60 11.94
CA ALA A 136 8.42 -1.76 11.12
C ALA A 136 9.62 -1.02 11.72
N THR A 137 10.70 -1.76 11.99
CA THR A 137 11.98 -1.21 12.45
C THR A 137 12.96 -0.91 11.33
N VAL A 138 12.62 -1.32 10.11
CA VAL A 138 13.42 -1.13 8.89
C VAL A 138 12.74 -0.12 7.98
N VAL A 139 13.49 0.86 7.49
CA VAL A 139 12.96 2.02 6.74
C VAL A 139 12.29 1.62 5.43
N ASP A 140 12.73 0.52 4.81
CA ASP A 140 12.13 0.00 3.57
C ASP A 140 10.72 -0.56 3.78
N LYS A 141 10.29 -0.77 5.04
CA LYS A 141 8.96 -1.22 5.43
C LYS A 141 8.14 -0.16 6.16
N GLN A 142 8.68 1.04 6.32
CA GLN A 142 7.99 2.14 6.99
C GLN A 142 7.21 2.99 6.00
N LEU A 143 6.14 3.60 6.51
CA LEU A 143 5.41 4.69 5.87
C LEU A 143 5.79 5.97 6.63
N MET A 144 6.35 6.93 5.93
CA MET A 144 6.84 8.19 6.48
C MET A 144 5.83 9.29 6.24
N ILE A 145 5.43 10.03 7.26
CA ILE A 145 4.45 11.12 7.15
C ILE A 145 5.12 12.42 7.59
N GLY A 146 4.92 13.47 6.80
CA GLY A 146 5.52 14.78 7.06
C GLY A 146 4.79 15.91 6.34
N LYS A 147 5.08 17.14 6.76
CA LYS A 147 4.54 18.37 6.18
C LYS A 147 5.61 19.46 6.24
N SER A 148 5.83 20.17 5.13
CA SER A 148 6.74 21.32 5.10
C SER A 148 6.16 22.55 5.81
N GLN A 149 6.99 23.56 6.02
CA GLN A 149 6.59 24.84 6.62
C GLN A 149 5.65 25.62 5.71
N GLY A 150 4.55 26.14 6.27
CA GLY A 150 3.62 27.04 5.57
C GLY A 150 2.17 26.58 5.60
N THR A 151 1.27 27.53 5.33
CA THR A 151 -0.20 27.38 5.39
C THR A 151 -0.78 26.57 4.22
N SER A 152 -0.10 26.56 3.07
CA SER A 152 -0.53 25.87 1.84
C SER A 152 0.16 24.53 1.63
N GLU A 153 1.02 24.12 2.56
CA GLU A 153 1.76 22.86 2.44
C GLU A 153 0.87 21.66 2.74
N SER A 154 0.93 20.67 1.86
CA SER A 154 0.17 19.43 2.00
C SER A 154 0.88 18.44 2.91
N VAL A 155 0.11 17.55 3.54
CA VAL A 155 0.64 16.39 4.24
C VAL A 155 1.02 15.33 3.21
N TYR A 156 2.23 14.79 3.32
CA TYR A 156 2.73 13.78 2.42
C TYR A 156 2.94 12.45 3.14
N ALA A 157 2.63 11.37 2.44
CA ALA A 157 2.96 10.00 2.84
C ALA A 157 4.00 9.41 1.88
N CYS A 158 5.19 9.14 2.37
CA CYS A 158 6.33 8.68 1.59
C CYS A 158 6.76 7.27 2.01
N PHE A 159 7.11 6.43 1.05
CA PHE A 159 7.62 5.08 1.32
C PHE A 159 8.65 4.67 0.27
N ILE A 160 9.47 3.68 0.62
CA ILE A 160 10.43 3.07 -0.29
C ILE A 160 9.74 1.89 -0.99
N PRO A 161 9.55 1.93 -2.32
CA PRO A 161 8.89 0.84 -3.04
C PRO A 161 9.73 -0.43 -3.00
N ALA A 162 9.09 -1.60 -2.89
CA ALA A 162 9.75 -2.89 -2.99
C ALA A 162 9.81 -3.41 -4.44
N SER A 163 8.82 -3.08 -5.27
CA SER A 163 8.75 -3.56 -6.66
C SER A 163 9.73 -2.80 -7.53
N LYS A 164 10.52 -3.53 -8.32
CA LYS A 164 11.39 -2.93 -9.32
C LYS A 164 10.58 -2.13 -10.34
N ALA A 165 9.44 -2.66 -10.79
CA ALA A 165 8.60 -1.96 -11.75
C ALA A 165 8.02 -0.65 -11.19
N THR A 166 7.69 -0.58 -9.90
CA THR A 166 7.26 0.67 -9.26
C THR A 166 8.40 1.70 -9.23
N ARG A 167 9.63 1.26 -8.91
CA ARG A 167 10.82 2.13 -8.91
C ARG A 167 11.14 2.65 -10.31
N ASP A 168 11.18 1.76 -11.30
CA ASP A 168 11.48 2.11 -12.69
C ASP A 168 10.46 3.12 -13.24
N LYS A 169 9.18 2.96 -12.88
CA LYS A 169 8.13 3.94 -13.22
C LYS A 169 8.35 5.28 -12.53
N ALA A 170 8.66 5.29 -11.23
CA ALA A 170 8.87 6.54 -10.49
C ALA A 170 10.06 7.35 -11.00
N VAL A 171 11.14 6.67 -11.40
CA VAL A 171 12.29 7.30 -12.09
C VAL A 171 11.86 7.88 -13.43
N ALA A 172 11.09 7.13 -14.23
CA ALA A 172 10.61 7.61 -15.52
C ALA A 172 9.66 8.82 -15.42
N ASP A 173 8.88 8.88 -14.35
CA ASP A 173 7.94 9.97 -14.07
C ASP A 173 8.59 11.14 -13.29
N GLU A 174 9.90 11.09 -12.99
CA GLU A 174 10.64 12.07 -12.17
C GLU A 174 10.06 12.29 -10.74
N ASN A 175 9.34 11.28 -10.24
CA ASN A 175 8.61 11.29 -8.96
C ASN A 175 9.40 10.61 -7.83
N VAL A 176 10.70 10.90 -7.74
CA VAL A 176 11.59 10.37 -6.71
C VAL A 176 12.08 11.48 -5.81
N TYR A 177 11.96 11.30 -4.50
CA TYR A 177 12.27 12.33 -3.52
C TYR A 177 13.23 11.83 -2.44
N THR A 178 14.10 12.70 -1.96
CA THR A 178 14.64 12.62 -0.61
C THR A 178 13.72 13.36 0.35
N ILE A 179 13.68 12.93 1.61
CA ILE A 179 12.82 13.51 2.65
C ILE A 179 13.66 13.95 3.84
N SER A 180 13.23 15.02 4.50
CA SER A 180 13.90 15.56 5.68
C SER A 180 13.08 15.33 6.96
N ALA A 181 13.71 14.66 7.92
CA ALA A 181 13.16 14.47 9.26
C ALA A 181 13.20 15.75 10.12
N ALA A 182 13.88 16.81 9.66
CA ALA A 182 14.03 18.04 10.42
C ALA A 182 12.90 19.05 10.14
N ASP A 183 12.53 19.20 8.87
CA ASP A 183 11.64 20.28 8.40
C ASP A 183 10.48 19.80 7.51
N GLY A 184 10.36 18.50 7.26
CA GLY A 184 9.25 17.94 6.47
C GLY A 184 9.34 18.26 4.98
N THR A 185 10.48 18.79 4.52
CA THR A 185 10.71 19.08 3.10
C THR A 185 10.94 17.78 2.32
N ARG A 186 10.30 17.67 1.14
CA ARG A 186 10.64 16.68 0.12
C ARG A 186 11.41 17.37 -1.01
N THR A 187 12.49 16.76 -1.48
CA THR A 187 13.32 17.31 -2.56
C THR A 187 13.44 16.29 -3.67
N SER A 188 13.05 16.65 -4.90
CA SER A 188 13.19 15.76 -6.06
C SER A 188 14.66 15.41 -6.29
N THR A 189 14.94 14.16 -6.63
CA THR A 189 16.30 13.64 -6.79
C THR A 189 16.41 12.61 -7.91
N THR A 190 17.58 12.57 -8.54
CA THR A 190 17.97 11.59 -9.57
C THR A 190 19.00 10.58 -9.06
N ILE A 191 19.35 10.63 -7.76
CA ILE A 191 20.39 9.76 -7.15
C ILE A 191 20.03 8.26 -7.30
N CYS A 192 18.74 7.96 -7.47
CA CYS A 192 18.22 6.60 -7.57
C CYS A 192 17.93 6.12 -9.00
N ASP A 193 18.32 6.88 -10.01
CA ASP A 193 18.05 6.56 -11.42
C ASP A 193 18.94 5.43 -11.93
N ALA A 194 20.08 5.19 -11.26
CA ALA A 194 20.95 4.08 -11.61
C ALA A 194 20.24 2.73 -11.38
N ALA A 195 20.36 1.81 -12.34
CA ALA A 195 19.68 0.51 -12.29
C ALA A 195 20.03 -0.36 -11.07
N ALA A 196 21.18 -0.10 -10.43
CA ALA A 196 21.65 -0.78 -9.22
C ALA A 196 21.61 0.13 -7.97
N ALA A 197 20.91 1.26 -8.02
CA ALA A 197 20.81 2.18 -6.89
C ALA A 197 20.15 1.48 -5.69
N ASN A 198 20.73 1.65 -4.52
CA ASN A 198 20.15 1.19 -3.27
C ASN A 198 19.29 2.31 -2.67
N TRP A 199 17.97 2.20 -2.86
CA TRP A 199 16.99 3.19 -2.42
C TRP A 199 16.96 3.40 -0.91
N VAL A 200 17.42 2.42 -0.12
CA VAL A 200 17.50 2.53 1.33
C VAL A 200 18.67 3.41 1.75
N SER A 201 19.88 3.11 1.27
CA SER A 201 21.07 3.90 1.62
C SER A 201 21.06 5.29 0.98
N SER A 202 20.44 5.43 -0.20
CA SER A 202 20.28 6.70 -0.89
C SER A 202 19.07 7.50 -0.40
N ALA A 203 18.27 6.96 0.52
CA ALA A 203 17.09 7.59 1.10
C ALA A 203 16.11 8.12 0.02
N CYS A 204 15.77 7.26 -0.94
CA CYS A 204 14.84 7.58 -2.02
C CYS A 204 13.45 7.06 -1.73
N TYR A 205 12.46 7.93 -1.88
CA TYR A 205 11.07 7.65 -1.57
C TYR A 205 10.16 8.05 -2.73
N ILE A 206 9.01 7.39 -2.81
CA ILE A 206 7.84 7.91 -3.53
C ILE A 206 6.91 8.50 -2.49
N CYS A 207 6.41 9.71 -2.77
CA CYS A 207 5.48 10.43 -1.90
C CYS A 207 4.09 10.52 -2.53
N ILE A 208 3.08 10.59 -1.68
CA ILE A 208 1.67 10.76 -2.04
C ILE A 208 1.13 11.97 -1.26
N PRO A 209 0.32 12.85 -1.87
CA PRO A 209 0.02 12.90 -3.30
C PRO A 209 1.29 13.10 -4.15
N GLU A 210 1.28 12.54 -5.36
CA GLU A 210 2.39 12.65 -6.33
C GLU A 210 2.55 14.13 -6.73
#